data_AF-A0A1I8NPP2-F1
#
_entry.id   AF-A0A1I8NPP2-F1
#
_cell.length_a   1.000
_cell.length_b   1.000
_cell.length_c   1.000
_cell.angle_alpha   90.00
_cell.angle_beta   90.00
_cell.angle_gamma   90.00
#
_symmetry.space_group_name_H-M   'P 1'
#
loop_
_entity.id
_entity.type
_entity.pdbx_description
1 polymer ?
#
loop_
_entity_poly.entity_id
_entity_poly.type
_entity_poly.pdbx_seq_one_letter_code
_entity_poly.pdbx_strand_id
1 'polypeptide(L)'
;MAKLWILTVFAVAALAQVSLAADLGEALNMNIREQLRLYDIFAKDPEAAKYSEDLKKLIQITEGALKTESVQEKEQTINTIDKNFNEEFNKWVGAKLEHAQVNDDIHAAITFYSGLLQKATPHEEEIKKTLSTLENLLKETNLKEKEDKFLGLTKTFSPEFEKFLKESSLPEVNQTLKKTAAFFATLLEQKEGKYEKEIADLKAKTEAALADSVSIDEKNKVLSEVSLTADKDLNDYLAKKNIELA
;
A
#
# COMPACT_ATOMS: atom_id res chain seq x y z
N MET A 1 -12.13 -14.68 -14.09
CA MET A 1 -11.61 -15.19 -12.81
C MET A 1 -10.53 -14.24 -12.32
N ALA A 2 -10.92 -13.23 -11.56
CA ALA A 2 -10.01 -12.20 -11.07
C ALA A 2 -9.22 -12.78 -9.88
N LYS A 3 -8.01 -13.27 -10.15
CA LYS A 3 -7.01 -13.55 -9.12
C LYS A 3 -6.47 -12.18 -8.69
N LEU A 4 -7.09 -11.56 -7.69
CA LEU A 4 -6.57 -10.36 -7.04
C LEU A 4 -5.26 -10.73 -6.33
N TRP A 5 -4.13 -10.47 -6.99
CA TRP A 5 -3.08 -9.52 -6.61
C TRP A 5 -2.93 -9.12 -5.12
N ILE A 6 -3.22 -10.01 -4.17
CA ILE A 6 -3.04 -9.76 -2.75
C ILE A 6 -1.54 -9.79 -2.34
N LEU A 7 -0.68 -10.37 -3.18
CA LEU A 7 0.78 -10.29 -3.00
C LEU A 7 1.39 -8.91 -3.34
N THR A 8 0.60 -7.98 -3.88
CA THR A 8 1.12 -6.67 -4.33
C THR A 8 0.99 -5.58 -3.28
N VAL A 9 0.20 -5.77 -2.22
CA VAL A 9 0.04 -4.74 -1.20
C VAL A 9 1.12 -4.78 -0.12
N PHE A 10 1.81 -5.92 0.03
CA PHE A 10 3.07 -5.98 0.79
C PHE A 10 4.13 -5.00 0.28
N ALA A 11 4.08 -4.65 -1.00
CA ALA A 11 4.97 -3.65 -1.58
C ALA A 11 4.40 -2.21 -1.47
N VAL A 12 3.08 -2.00 -1.53
CA VAL A 12 2.53 -0.63 -1.66
C VAL A 12 2.31 0.07 -0.32
N ALA A 13 1.89 -0.64 0.74
CA ALA A 13 1.78 -0.04 2.07
C ALA A 13 3.15 0.28 2.69
N ALA A 14 4.18 -0.48 2.31
CA ALA A 14 5.56 -0.14 2.62
C ALA A 14 5.99 1.19 1.98
N LEU A 15 5.56 1.51 0.75
CA LEU A 15 6.08 2.68 0.03
C LEU A 15 5.58 4.03 0.54
N ALA A 16 4.44 4.10 1.23
CA ALA A 16 3.95 5.34 1.82
C ALA A 16 4.71 5.73 3.10
N GLN A 17 5.02 4.77 3.97
CA GLN A 17 5.79 5.02 5.20
C GLN A 17 7.30 5.06 4.97
N VAL A 18 7.79 4.40 3.91
CA VAL A 18 9.22 4.41 3.56
C VAL A 18 9.68 5.76 3.05
N SER A 19 8.80 6.62 2.51
CA SER A 19 9.12 7.99 2.06
C SER A 19 9.65 8.97 3.13
N LEU A 20 9.86 8.49 4.36
CA LEU A 20 10.41 9.22 5.51
C LEU A 20 11.68 8.57 6.11
N ALA A 21 12.09 7.39 5.63
CA ALA A 21 13.26 6.69 6.16
C ALA A 21 14.48 6.90 5.27
N ALA A 22 15.39 7.75 5.74
CA ALA A 22 16.68 8.06 5.11
C ALA A 22 17.66 6.87 4.97
N ASP A 23 17.26 5.64 5.35
CA ASP A 23 18.08 4.44 5.33
C ASP A 23 17.22 3.15 5.23
N LEU A 24 17.69 2.20 4.42
CA LEU A 24 17.11 0.86 4.20
C LEU A 24 16.93 0.08 5.50
N GLY A 25 17.87 0.22 6.43
CA GLY A 25 17.77 -0.36 7.76
C GLY A 25 16.58 0.18 8.55
N GLU A 26 16.33 1.48 8.50
CA GLU A 26 15.24 2.11 9.24
C GLU A 26 13.87 1.87 8.59
N ALA A 27 13.79 1.87 7.26
CA ALA A 27 12.61 1.44 6.53
C ALA A 27 12.17 0.02 6.92
N LEU A 28 13.11 -0.92 6.95
CA LEU A 28 12.84 -2.29 7.36
C LEU A 28 12.47 -2.38 8.85
N ASN A 29 13.11 -1.58 9.71
CA ASN A 29 12.73 -1.49 11.12
C ASN A 29 11.29 -0.98 11.32
N MET A 30 10.88 0.06 10.58
CA MET A 30 9.52 0.58 10.65
C MET A 30 8.50 -0.48 10.22
N ASN A 31 8.77 -1.19 9.11
CA ASN A 31 7.91 -2.28 8.66
C ASN A 31 7.80 -3.38 9.73
N ILE A 32 8.91 -3.81 10.31
CA ILE A 32 8.92 -4.84 11.37
C ILE A 32 8.15 -4.37 12.61
N ARG A 33 8.32 -3.11 13.03
CA ARG A 33 7.57 -2.54 14.17
C ARG A 33 6.07 -2.52 13.88
N GLU A 34 5.67 -2.19 12.66
CA GLU A 34 4.27 -2.23 12.26
C GLU A 34 3.71 -3.66 12.26
N GLN A 35 4.45 -4.64 11.75
CA GLN A 35 4.05 -6.05 11.83
C GLN A 35 3.87 -6.50 13.28
N LEU A 36 4.79 -6.14 14.18
CA LEU A 36 4.66 -6.44 15.61
C LEU A 36 3.40 -5.82 16.22
N ARG A 37 3.11 -4.56 15.90
CA ARG A 37 1.88 -3.88 16.33
C ARG A 37 0.63 -4.61 15.84
N LEU A 38 0.62 -5.09 14.60
CA LEU A 38 -0.47 -5.87 14.03
C LEU A 38 -0.63 -7.22 14.73
N TYR A 39 0.46 -7.95 14.98
CA TYR A 39 0.41 -9.23 15.70
C TYR A 39 -0.13 -9.06 17.13
N ASP A 40 0.19 -7.97 17.82
CA ASP A 40 -0.39 -7.62 19.12
C ASP A 40 -1.90 -7.37 19.06
N ILE A 41 -2.40 -6.84 17.94
CA ILE A 41 -3.84 -6.71 17.69
C ILE A 41 -4.45 -8.09 17.43
N PHE A 42 -3.81 -8.91 16.60
CA PHE A 42 -4.29 -10.26 16.29
C PHE A 42 -4.37 -11.13 17.54
N ALA A 43 -3.44 -10.95 18.50
CA ALA A 43 -3.46 -11.68 19.77
C ALA A 43 -4.71 -11.41 20.63
N LYS A 44 -5.42 -10.30 20.38
CA LYS A 44 -6.66 -9.94 21.07
C LYS A 44 -7.91 -10.45 20.35
N ASP A 45 -7.75 -11.04 19.18
CA ASP A 45 -8.84 -11.61 18.41
C ASP A 45 -9.38 -12.90 19.08
N PRO A 46 -10.71 -13.08 19.19
CA PRO A 46 -11.28 -14.29 19.80
C PRO A 46 -10.81 -15.60 19.14
N GLU A 47 -10.51 -15.59 17.83
CA GLU A 47 -10.03 -16.76 17.11
C GLU A 47 -8.54 -17.05 17.34
N ALA A 48 -7.78 -16.11 17.91
CA ALA A 48 -6.35 -16.27 18.14
C ALA A 48 -6.03 -17.29 19.24
N ALA A 49 -7.01 -17.65 20.08
CA ALA A 49 -6.81 -18.59 21.19
C ALA A 49 -6.20 -19.93 20.73
N LYS A 50 -6.65 -20.46 19.58
CA LYS A 50 -6.14 -21.71 18.99
C LYS A 50 -4.75 -21.58 18.33
N TYR A 51 -4.29 -20.36 18.10
CA TYR A 51 -2.99 -20.04 17.47
C TYR A 51 -2.03 -19.33 18.43
N SER A 52 -2.35 -19.28 19.72
CA SER A 52 -1.64 -18.46 20.70
C SER A 52 -0.13 -18.75 20.79
N GLU A 53 0.26 -20.01 20.77
CA GLU A 53 1.68 -20.41 20.77
C GLU A 53 2.40 -20.07 19.46
N ASP A 54 1.76 -20.31 18.31
CA ASP A 54 2.32 -19.96 17.00
C ASP A 54 2.46 -18.44 16.85
N LEU A 55 1.48 -17.66 17.32
CA LEU A 55 1.52 -16.20 17.31
C LEU A 55 2.61 -15.65 18.23
N LYS A 56 2.79 -16.25 19.42
CA LYS A 56 3.88 -15.89 20.32
C LYS A 56 5.24 -16.17 19.69
N LYS A 57 5.39 -17.31 19.00
CA LYS A 57 6.60 -17.65 18.25
C LYS A 57 6.84 -16.69 17.08
N LEU A 58 5.78 -16.30 16.35
CA LEU A 58 5.86 -15.30 15.26
C LEU A 58 6.37 -13.95 15.79
N ILE A 59 5.80 -13.47 16.89
CA ILE A 59 6.24 -12.23 17.55
C ILE A 59 7.71 -12.33 17.96
N GLN A 60 8.12 -13.43 18.60
CA GLN A 60 9.51 -13.63 19.04
C GLN A 60 10.52 -13.63 17.88
N ILE A 61 10.21 -14.31 16.76
CA ILE A 61 11.09 -14.32 15.58
C ILE A 61 11.17 -12.91 14.99
N THR A 62 10.04 -12.21 14.91
CA THR A 62 9.95 -10.85 14.35
C THR A 62 10.69 -9.82 15.23
N GLU A 63 10.57 -9.90 16.55
CA GLU A 63 11.38 -9.12 17.50
C GLU A 63 12.87 -9.44 17.40
N GLY A 64 13.23 -10.71 17.17
CA GLY A 64 14.59 -11.13 16.91
C GLY A 64 15.17 -10.48 15.65
N ALA A 65 14.38 -10.45 14.57
CA ALA A 65 14.74 -9.76 13.34
C ALA A 65 14.97 -8.26 13.58
N LEU A 66 14.12 -7.59 14.37
CA LEU A 66 14.28 -6.17 14.70
C LEU A 66 15.62 -5.86 15.40
N LYS A 67 16.11 -6.78 16.24
CA LYS A 67 17.38 -6.66 16.97
C LYS A 67 18.61 -6.97 16.11
N THR A 68 18.42 -7.48 14.90
CA THR A 68 19.51 -7.81 13.97
C THR A 68 20.02 -6.54 13.29
N GLU A 69 21.33 -6.29 13.33
CA GLU A 69 21.94 -5.11 12.71
C GLU A 69 22.07 -5.25 11.19
N SER A 70 22.34 -6.46 10.70
CA SER A 70 22.45 -6.74 9.27
C SER A 70 21.09 -6.65 8.58
N VAL A 71 20.96 -5.72 7.64
CA VAL A 71 19.74 -5.57 6.84
C VAL A 71 19.44 -6.81 6.01
N GLN A 72 20.47 -7.44 5.45
CA GLN A 72 20.32 -8.66 4.66
C GLN A 72 19.82 -9.84 5.48
N GLU A 73 20.34 -10.03 6.70
CA GLU A 73 19.90 -11.11 7.58
C GLU A 73 18.47 -10.86 8.10
N LYS A 74 18.14 -9.60 8.38
CA LYS A 74 16.80 -9.16 8.77
C LYS A 74 15.79 -9.45 7.67
N GLU A 75 16.09 -9.03 6.44
CA GLU A 75 15.26 -9.29 5.25
C GLU A 75 15.07 -10.79 5.01
N GLN A 76 16.15 -11.58 5.08
CA GLN A 76 16.06 -13.03 4.92
C GLN A 76 15.18 -13.69 6.00
N THR A 77 15.26 -13.22 7.24
CA THR A 77 14.44 -13.72 8.35
C THR A 77 12.96 -13.47 8.08
N ILE A 78 12.60 -12.24 7.69
CA ILE A 78 11.20 -11.88 7.39
C ILE A 78 10.68 -12.65 6.16
N ASN A 79 11.47 -12.74 5.09
CA ASN A 79 11.09 -13.42 3.85
C ASN A 79 10.93 -14.94 3.97
N THR A 80 11.36 -15.54 5.07
CA THR A 80 11.27 -16.99 5.30
C THR A 80 10.52 -17.35 6.57
N ILE A 81 9.86 -16.37 7.21
CA ILE A 81 9.20 -16.55 8.50
C ILE A 81 8.06 -17.56 8.42
N ASP A 82 7.33 -17.59 7.30
CA ASP A 82 6.22 -18.50 6.98
C ASP A 82 6.61 -19.98 7.08
N LYS A 83 7.87 -20.31 6.75
CA LYS A 83 8.39 -21.69 6.80
C LYS A 83 8.46 -22.28 8.21
N ASN A 84 8.31 -21.44 9.25
CA ASN A 84 8.37 -21.86 10.65
C ASN A 84 7.02 -22.33 11.21
N PHE A 85 5.95 -22.25 10.41
CA PHE A 85 4.58 -22.48 10.83
C PHE A 85 3.82 -23.41 9.89
N ASN A 86 2.71 -23.95 10.37
CA ASN A 86 1.82 -24.78 9.57
C ASN A 86 0.98 -23.91 8.60
N GLU A 87 0.42 -24.56 7.58
CA GLU A 87 -0.36 -23.88 6.54
C GLU A 87 -1.62 -23.19 7.08
N GLU A 88 -2.27 -23.77 8.10
CA GLU A 88 -3.50 -23.22 8.68
C GLU A 88 -3.22 -21.88 9.39
N PHE A 89 -2.17 -21.83 10.20
CA PHE A 89 -1.72 -20.61 10.86
C PHE A 89 -1.29 -19.55 9.85
N ASN A 90 -0.49 -19.93 8.84
CA ASN A 90 -0.05 -19.01 7.79
C ASN A 90 -1.25 -18.42 7.03
N LYS A 91 -2.28 -19.22 6.72
CA LYS A 91 -3.51 -18.72 6.11
C LYS A 91 -4.26 -17.75 7.02
N TRP A 92 -4.34 -18.05 8.32
CA TRP A 92 -5.02 -17.19 9.27
C TRP A 92 -4.30 -15.84 9.44
N VAL A 93 -2.98 -15.84 9.65
CA VAL A 93 -2.18 -14.60 9.74
C VAL A 93 -2.26 -13.81 8.44
N GLY A 94 -2.15 -14.49 7.29
CA GLY A 94 -2.31 -13.85 5.97
C GLY A 94 -3.64 -13.12 5.84
N ALA A 95 -4.75 -13.79 6.17
CA ALA A 95 -6.08 -13.18 6.13
C ALA A 95 -6.23 -12.00 7.12
N LYS A 96 -5.59 -12.05 8.29
CA LYS A 96 -5.59 -10.92 9.25
C LYS A 96 -4.79 -9.73 8.74
N LEU A 97 -3.64 -9.98 8.12
CA LEU A 97 -2.83 -8.93 7.47
C LEU A 97 -3.59 -8.29 6.29
N GLU A 98 -4.25 -9.09 5.46
CA GLU A 98 -5.12 -8.61 4.39
C GLU A 98 -6.26 -7.74 4.94
N HIS A 99 -6.90 -8.16 6.04
CA HIS A 99 -7.95 -7.37 6.68
C HIS A 99 -7.42 -6.05 7.25
N ALA A 100 -6.25 -6.05 7.88
CA ALA A 100 -5.61 -4.84 8.36
C ALA A 100 -5.32 -3.87 7.20
N GLN A 101 -4.81 -4.39 6.08
CA GLN A 101 -4.55 -3.58 4.89
C GLN A 101 -5.81 -2.94 4.32
N VAL A 102 -6.90 -3.69 4.19
CA VAL A 102 -8.17 -3.13 3.70
C VAL A 102 -8.72 -2.09 4.68
N ASN A 103 -8.50 -2.25 6.00
CA ASN A 103 -8.87 -1.23 6.97
C ASN A 103 -8.06 0.05 6.80
N ASP A 104 -6.75 -0.05 6.53
CA ASP A 104 -5.89 1.11 6.28
C ASP A 104 -6.34 1.85 5.01
N ASP A 105 -6.70 1.13 3.95
CA ASP A 105 -7.26 1.73 2.73
C ASP A 105 -8.59 2.45 3.00
N ILE A 106 -9.46 1.85 3.81
CA ILE A 106 -10.72 2.48 4.26
C ILE A 106 -10.44 3.74 5.10
N HIS A 107 -9.46 3.71 6.00
CA HIS A 107 -9.06 4.86 6.81
C HIS A 107 -8.48 6.00 5.95
N ALA A 108 -7.68 5.67 4.94
CA ALA A 108 -7.19 6.64 3.97
C ALA A 108 -8.34 7.30 3.21
N ALA A 109 -9.33 6.50 2.76
CA ALA A 109 -10.54 7.02 2.13
C ALA A 109 -11.33 7.95 3.08
N ILE A 110 -11.54 7.54 4.33
CA ILE A 110 -12.20 8.38 5.35
C ILE A 110 -11.47 9.72 5.52
N THR A 111 -10.14 9.69 5.57
CA THR A 111 -9.31 10.90 5.70
C THR A 111 -9.52 11.82 4.50
N PHE A 112 -9.49 11.27 3.28
CA PHE A 112 -9.73 12.02 2.05
C PHE A 112 -11.12 12.69 2.05
N TYR A 113 -12.19 11.91 2.27
CA TYR A 113 -13.55 12.44 2.29
C TYR A 113 -13.78 13.44 3.43
N SER A 114 -13.20 13.22 4.61
CA SER A 114 -13.26 14.19 5.71
C SER A 114 -12.56 15.50 5.36
N GLY A 115 -11.43 15.43 4.65
CA GLY A 115 -10.73 16.61 4.13
C GLY A 115 -11.54 17.37 3.08
N LEU A 116 -12.38 16.68 2.30
CA LEU A 116 -13.31 17.33 1.37
C LEU A 116 -14.46 18.03 2.09
N LEU A 117 -15.00 17.46 3.18
CA LEU A 117 -16.03 18.12 4.00
C LEU A 117 -15.56 19.42 4.66
N GLN A 118 -14.27 19.51 4.98
CA GLN A 118 -13.69 20.75 5.53
C GLN A 118 -13.65 21.89 4.49
N LYS A 119 -13.84 21.59 3.21
CA LYS A 119 -13.97 22.56 2.13
C LYS A 119 -15.46 22.75 1.84
N ALA A 120 -15.93 23.99 1.71
CA ALA A 120 -17.29 24.25 1.26
C ALA A 120 -17.51 23.56 -0.10
N THR A 121 -18.43 22.60 -0.17
CA THR A 121 -18.64 21.74 -1.34
C THR A 121 -20.13 21.51 -1.60
N PRO A 122 -20.58 21.52 -2.87
CA PRO A 122 -21.97 21.22 -3.21
C PRO A 122 -22.35 19.74 -2.97
N HIS A 123 -21.38 18.86 -2.71
CA HIS A 123 -21.61 17.42 -2.52
C HIS A 123 -21.57 16.98 -1.04
N GLU A 124 -21.80 17.88 -0.09
CA GLU A 124 -21.70 17.61 1.35
C GLU A 124 -22.47 16.35 1.79
N GLU A 125 -23.71 16.19 1.33
CA GLU A 125 -24.57 15.06 1.71
C GLU A 125 -24.09 13.72 1.12
N GLU A 126 -23.58 13.72 -0.12
CA GLU A 126 -22.98 12.52 -0.73
C GLU A 126 -21.70 12.11 -0.01
N ILE A 127 -20.88 13.09 0.42
CA ILE A 127 -19.66 12.82 1.18
C ILE A 127 -19.99 12.26 2.57
N LYS A 128 -20.96 12.85 3.30
CA LYS A 128 -21.43 12.31 4.60
C LYS A 128 -21.94 10.89 4.50
N LYS A 129 -22.73 10.59 3.46
CA LYS A 129 -23.22 9.23 3.19
C LYS A 129 -22.06 8.26 2.92
N THR A 130 -21.06 8.69 2.16
CA THR A 130 -19.87 7.90 1.85
C THR A 130 -19.06 7.61 3.11
N LEU A 131 -18.82 8.62 3.95
CA LEU A 131 -18.15 8.46 5.25
C LEU A 131 -18.88 7.48 6.16
N SER A 132 -20.21 7.60 6.29
CA SER A 132 -20.99 6.66 7.09
C SER A 132 -20.89 5.23 6.55
N THR A 133 -20.82 5.07 5.23
CA THR A 133 -20.63 3.75 4.60
C THR A 133 -19.25 3.18 4.95
N LEU A 134 -18.19 3.98 4.86
CA LEU A 134 -16.82 3.57 5.19
C LEU A 134 -16.66 3.22 6.68
N GLU A 135 -17.24 4.03 7.58
CA GLU A 135 -17.23 3.76 9.03
C GLU A 135 -17.98 2.46 9.38
N ASN A 136 -19.06 2.15 8.65
CA ASN A 136 -19.75 0.87 8.79
C ASN A 136 -18.93 -0.29 8.22
N LEU A 137 -18.21 -0.07 7.11
CA LEU A 137 -17.32 -1.09 6.57
C LEU A 137 -16.21 -1.46 7.55
N LEU A 138 -15.63 -0.52 8.30
CA LEU A 138 -14.61 -0.86 9.30
C LEU A 138 -15.08 -1.92 10.31
N LYS A 139 -16.39 -1.98 10.61
CA LYS A 139 -17.00 -2.96 11.52
C LYS A 139 -17.27 -4.32 10.87
N GLU A 140 -17.14 -4.44 9.55
CA GLU A 140 -17.32 -5.69 8.82
C GLU A 140 -16.15 -6.66 9.10
N THR A 141 -16.50 -7.87 9.54
CA THR A 141 -15.52 -8.90 9.91
C THR A 141 -15.24 -9.85 8.76
N ASN A 142 -16.18 -9.99 7.82
CA ASN A 142 -15.97 -10.77 6.61
C ASN A 142 -15.11 -9.98 5.61
N LEU A 143 -13.86 -10.40 5.44
CA LEU A 143 -12.89 -9.76 4.53
C LEU A 143 -13.44 -9.60 3.11
N LYS A 144 -13.96 -10.69 2.52
CA LYS A 144 -14.45 -10.66 1.15
C LYS A 144 -15.62 -9.70 0.97
N GLU A 145 -16.55 -9.69 1.92
CA GLU A 145 -17.67 -8.76 1.89
C GLU A 145 -17.22 -7.30 2.07
N LYS A 146 -16.24 -7.06 2.95
CA LYS A 146 -15.61 -5.75 3.14
C LYS A 146 -14.94 -5.27 1.86
N GLU A 147 -14.12 -6.10 1.22
CA GLU A 147 -13.46 -5.81 -0.07
C GLU A 147 -14.46 -5.52 -1.18
N ASP A 148 -15.44 -6.41 -1.38
CA ASP A 148 -16.43 -6.27 -2.45
C ASP A 148 -17.24 -4.96 -2.30
N LYS A 149 -17.62 -4.61 -1.07
CA LYS A 149 -18.33 -3.36 -0.79
C LYS A 149 -17.44 -2.13 -0.94
N PHE A 150 -16.18 -2.20 -0.49
CA PHE A 150 -15.23 -1.10 -0.61
C PHE A 150 -14.89 -0.80 -2.08
N LEU A 151 -14.57 -1.82 -2.87
CA LEU A 151 -14.34 -1.70 -4.31
C LEU A 151 -15.61 -1.29 -5.08
N GLY A 152 -16.78 -1.64 -4.54
CA GLY A 152 -18.08 -1.26 -5.09
C GLY A 152 -18.55 0.14 -4.75
N LEU A 153 -17.86 0.89 -3.88
CA LEU A 153 -18.32 2.16 -3.33
C LEU A 153 -18.65 3.19 -4.43
N THR A 154 -17.81 3.28 -5.45
CA THR A 154 -17.95 4.23 -6.57
C THR A 154 -19.21 4.02 -7.40
N LYS A 155 -19.77 2.80 -7.40
CA LYS A 155 -21.02 2.47 -8.13
C LYS A 155 -22.24 3.18 -7.54
N THR A 156 -22.11 3.74 -6.33
CA THR A 156 -23.21 4.43 -5.64
C THR A 156 -23.17 5.95 -5.82
N PHE A 157 -22.15 6.47 -6.51
CA PHE A 157 -21.95 7.90 -6.69
C PHE A 157 -22.76 8.43 -7.86
N SER A 158 -23.24 9.67 -7.73
CA SER A 158 -23.76 10.40 -8.89
C SER A 158 -22.61 10.71 -9.87
N PRO A 159 -22.88 10.83 -11.19
CA PRO A 159 -21.87 11.22 -12.16
C PRO A 159 -21.21 12.57 -11.82
N GLU A 160 -21.98 13.52 -11.30
CA GLU A 160 -21.52 14.84 -10.87
C GLU A 160 -20.54 14.72 -9.69
N PHE A 161 -20.88 13.88 -8.71
CA PHE A 161 -20.01 13.62 -7.57
C PHE A 161 -18.73 12.89 -7.97
N GLU A 162 -18.83 11.87 -8.85
CA GLU A 162 -17.66 11.18 -9.38
C GLU A 162 -16.71 12.17 -10.09
N LYS A 163 -17.26 13.08 -10.90
CA LYS A 163 -16.49 14.15 -11.54
C LYS A 163 -15.82 15.08 -10.52
N PHE A 164 -16.55 15.51 -9.50
CA PHE A 164 -15.99 16.34 -8.41
C PHE A 164 -14.84 15.64 -7.68
N LEU A 165 -14.97 14.35 -7.37
CA LEU A 165 -13.92 13.57 -6.71
C LEU A 165 -12.68 13.42 -7.59
N LYS A 166 -12.88 13.20 -8.90
CA LYS A 166 -11.81 13.18 -9.90
C LYS A 166 -11.05 14.52 -9.94
N GLU A 167 -11.76 15.64 -9.99
CA GLU A 167 -11.13 16.96 -9.96
C GLU A 167 -10.42 17.24 -8.62
N SER A 168 -11.01 16.79 -7.51
CA SER A 168 -10.46 17.00 -6.17
C SER A 168 -9.21 16.17 -5.88
N SER A 169 -9.07 15.01 -6.51
CA SER A 169 -7.90 14.11 -6.38
C SER A 169 -6.77 14.44 -7.35
N LEU A 170 -7.06 15.20 -8.42
CA LEU A 170 -6.07 15.55 -9.45
C LEU A 170 -4.78 16.19 -8.90
N PRO A 171 -4.80 17.12 -7.92
CA PRO A 171 -3.57 17.69 -7.37
C PRO A 171 -2.67 16.62 -6.74
N GLU A 172 -3.26 15.67 -6.01
CA GLU A 172 -2.54 14.59 -5.34
C GLU A 172 -2.00 13.58 -6.36
N VAL A 173 -2.82 13.17 -7.35
CA VAL A 173 -2.37 12.31 -8.46
C VAL A 173 -1.19 12.94 -9.21
N ASN A 174 -1.27 14.24 -9.51
CA ASN A 174 -0.18 14.96 -10.15
C ASN A 174 1.07 15.06 -9.25
N GLN A 175 0.89 15.23 -7.93
CA GLN A 175 2.00 15.24 -7.00
C GLN A 175 2.69 13.87 -6.94
N THR A 176 1.93 12.78 -6.91
CA THR A 176 2.46 11.42 -6.94
C THR A 176 3.21 11.16 -8.24
N LEU A 177 2.64 11.50 -9.40
CA LEU A 177 3.33 11.40 -10.69
C LEU A 177 4.65 12.21 -10.70
N LYS A 178 4.67 13.42 -10.14
CA LYS A 178 5.90 14.22 -10.02
C LYS A 178 6.95 13.54 -9.14
N LYS A 179 6.55 12.99 -7.99
CA LYS A 179 7.45 12.25 -7.09
C LYS A 179 8.01 11.00 -7.79
N THR A 180 7.17 10.24 -8.48
CA THR A 180 7.58 9.06 -9.25
C THR A 180 8.57 9.42 -10.36
N ALA A 181 8.32 10.50 -11.11
CA ALA A 181 9.24 10.97 -12.14
C ALA A 181 10.59 11.43 -11.55
N ALA A 182 10.55 12.11 -10.40
CA ALA A 182 11.75 12.54 -9.68
C ALA A 182 12.56 11.34 -9.18
N PHE A 183 11.91 10.32 -8.64
CA PHE A 183 12.56 9.06 -8.23
C PHE A 183 13.32 8.42 -9.40
N PHE A 184 12.68 8.26 -10.57
CA PHE A 184 13.36 7.72 -11.74
C PHE A 184 14.49 8.62 -12.24
N ALA A 185 14.34 9.94 -12.16
CA ALA A 185 15.42 10.87 -12.49
C ALA A 185 16.64 10.67 -11.60
N THR A 186 16.45 10.59 -10.27
CA THR A 186 17.51 10.31 -9.30
C THR A 186 18.22 8.99 -9.61
N LEU A 187 17.49 7.95 -10.02
CA LEU A 187 18.10 6.66 -10.39
C LEU A 187 19.01 6.75 -11.61
N LEU A 188 18.56 7.47 -12.64
CA LEU A 188 19.36 7.69 -13.85
C LEU A 188 20.62 8.51 -13.56
N GLU A 189 20.58 9.41 -12.57
CA GLU A 189 21.73 10.21 -12.13
C GLU A 189 22.80 9.39 -11.39
N GLN A 190 22.42 8.30 -10.69
CA GLN A 190 23.37 7.43 -9.98
C GLN A 190 24.30 6.63 -10.92
N LYS A 191 23.96 6.50 -12.21
CA LYS A 191 24.76 5.82 -13.25
C LYS A 191 25.23 4.40 -12.87
N GLU A 192 24.39 3.64 -12.16
CA GLU A 192 24.69 2.24 -11.79
C GLU A 192 24.59 1.27 -12.98
N GLY A 193 24.02 1.70 -14.11
CA GLY A 193 24.00 0.96 -15.38
C GLY A 193 23.02 -0.22 -15.47
N LYS A 194 22.22 -0.49 -14.44
CA LYS A 194 21.20 -1.54 -14.46
C LYS A 194 19.82 -0.96 -14.83
N TYR A 195 19.15 -1.56 -15.82
CA TYR A 195 17.81 -1.18 -16.30
C TYR A 195 17.66 0.30 -16.73
N GLU A 196 18.74 0.96 -17.14
CA GLU A 196 18.75 2.40 -17.44
C GLU A 196 17.72 2.78 -18.51
N LYS A 197 17.58 1.94 -19.54
CA LYS A 197 16.62 2.16 -20.62
C LYS A 197 15.19 2.02 -20.12
N GLU A 198 14.90 0.96 -19.37
CA GLU A 198 13.59 0.69 -18.81
C GLU A 198 13.16 1.79 -17.85
N ILE A 199 14.08 2.27 -17.00
CA ILE A 199 13.83 3.38 -16.06
C ILE A 199 13.60 4.69 -16.81
N ALA A 200 14.35 4.96 -17.89
CA ALA A 200 14.11 6.12 -18.75
C ALA A 200 12.75 6.07 -19.44
N ASP A 201 12.32 4.90 -19.91
CA ASP A 201 11.01 4.69 -20.51
C ASP A 201 9.88 4.89 -19.48
N LEU A 202 10.04 4.37 -18.25
CA LEU A 202 9.11 4.58 -17.15
C LEU A 202 9.01 6.07 -16.78
N LYS A 203 10.14 6.77 -16.67
CA LYS A 203 10.19 8.22 -16.42
C LYS A 203 9.45 9.00 -17.50
N ALA A 204 9.74 8.74 -18.78
CA ALA A 204 9.10 9.41 -19.89
C ALA A 204 7.58 9.20 -19.89
N LYS A 205 7.13 7.99 -19.56
CA LYS A 205 5.71 7.66 -19.43
C LYS A 205 5.05 8.43 -18.29
N THR A 206 5.70 8.53 -17.14
CA THR A 206 5.22 9.32 -15.98
C THR A 206 5.17 10.81 -16.31
N GLU A 207 6.18 11.36 -16.99
CA GLU A 207 6.22 12.77 -17.40
C GLU A 207 5.17 13.11 -18.45
N ALA A 208 4.93 12.22 -19.42
CA ALA A 208 3.87 12.38 -20.41
C ALA A 208 2.49 12.44 -19.75
N ALA A 209 2.26 11.64 -18.70
CA ALA A 209 1.02 11.65 -17.95
C ALA A 209 0.79 12.95 -17.16
N LEU A 210 1.82 13.76 -16.90
CA LEU A 210 1.66 15.05 -16.21
C LEU A 210 0.99 16.13 -17.06
N ALA A 211 0.91 15.97 -18.38
CA ALA A 211 0.29 16.96 -19.25
C ALA A 211 -1.18 17.24 -18.86
N ASP A 212 -1.61 18.50 -18.98
CA ASP A 212 -2.95 18.97 -18.61
C ASP A 212 -4.06 18.34 -19.47
N SER A 213 -3.71 17.91 -20.69
CA SER A 213 -4.63 17.24 -21.61
C SER A 213 -4.91 15.77 -21.26
N VAL A 214 -4.19 15.19 -20.29
CA VAL A 214 -4.33 13.78 -19.89
C VAL A 214 -5.41 13.68 -18.81
N SER A 215 -6.38 12.78 -19.01
CA SER A 215 -7.44 12.54 -18.04
C SER A 215 -6.89 11.92 -16.76
N ILE A 216 -7.60 12.10 -15.64
CA ILE A 216 -7.21 11.46 -14.38
C ILE A 216 -7.22 9.94 -14.47
N ASP A 217 -8.13 9.36 -15.25
CA ASP A 217 -8.22 7.91 -15.43
C ASP A 217 -6.94 7.38 -16.11
N GLU A 218 -6.43 8.08 -17.12
CA GLU A 218 -5.15 7.72 -17.77
C GLU A 218 -3.94 8.01 -16.84
N LYS A 219 -3.98 9.08 -16.04
CA LYS A 219 -2.94 9.36 -15.02
C LYS A 219 -2.83 8.23 -13.99
N ASN A 220 -3.97 7.76 -13.47
CA ASN A 220 -4.02 6.65 -12.51
C ASN A 220 -3.58 5.32 -13.14
N LYS A 221 -3.96 5.07 -14.39
CA LYS A 221 -3.48 3.91 -15.15
C LYS A 221 -1.95 3.95 -15.30
N VAL A 222 -1.38 5.09 -15.68
CA VAL A 222 0.08 5.24 -15.75
C VAL A 222 0.73 5.00 -14.40
N LEU A 223 0.21 5.57 -13.31
CA LEU A 223 0.71 5.30 -11.95
C LEU A 223 0.72 3.81 -11.62
N SER A 224 -0.34 3.09 -11.95
CA SER A 224 -0.41 1.63 -11.76
C SER A 224 0.64 0.90 -12.57
N GLU A 225 0.82 1.27 -13.85
CA GLU A 225 1.73 0.59 -14.77
C GLU A 225 3.20 0.85 -14.46
N VAL A 226 3.55 2.01 -13.87
CA VAL A 226 4.93 2.32 -13.48
C VAL A 226 5.27 1.85 -12.08
N SER A 227 4.28 1.61 -11.22
CA SER A 227 4.49 1.07 -9.87
C SER A 227 4.72 -0.45 -9.90
N LEU A 228 4.19 -1.14 -10.91
CA LEU A 228 4.38 -2.57 -11.08
C LEU A 228 4.45 -2.93 -12.56
N THR A 229 5.66 -3.21 -13.03
CA THR A 229 5.89 -3.65 -14.40
C THR A 229 5.68 -5.17 -14.54
N ALA A 230 5.68 -5.68 -15.77
CA ALA A 230 5.68 -7.12 -16.01
C ALA A 230 7.01 -7.81 -15.66
N ASP A 231 8.09 -7.04 -15.46
CA ASP A 231 9.42 -7.53 -15.15
C ASP A 231 9.64 -7.56 -13.64
N LYS A 232 9.71 -8.77 -13.07
CA LYS A 232 9.90 -8.96 -11.64
C LYS A 232 11.26 -8.45 -11.16
N ASP A 233 12.33 -8.67 -11.93
CA ASP A 233 13.69 -8.29 -11.50
C ASP A 233 13.87 -6.77 -11.54
N LEU A 234 13.17 -6.09 -12.45
CA LEU A 234 13.05 -4.64 -12.46
C LEU A 234 12.25 -4.14 -11.25
N ASN A 235 11.10 -4.76 -10.96
CA ASN A 235 10.28 -4.37 -9.80
C ASN A 235 11.05 -4.55 -8.48
N ASP A 236 11.77 -5.67 -8.32
CA ASP A 236 12.59 -5.92 -7.13
C ASP A 236 13.73 -4.89 -7.02
N TYR A 237 14.35 -4.52 -8.15
CA TYR A 237 15.36 -3.45 -8.19
C TYR A 237 14.79 -2.08 -7.81
N LEU A 238 13.65 -1.70 -8.40
CA LEU A 238 12.98 -0.42 -8.13
C LEU A 238 12.48 -0.34 -6.69
N ALA A 239 11.93 -1.43 -6.14
CA ALA A 239 11.50 -1.49 -4.75
C ALA A 239 12.68 -1.28 -3.80
N LYS A 240 13.79 -2.00 -4.02
CA LYS A 240 15.02 -1.80 -3.25
C LYS A 240 15.51 -0.37 -3.33
N LYS A 241 15.53 0.19 -4.54
CA LYS A 241 16.01 1.55 -4.79
C LYS A 241 15.11 2.64 -4.22
N ASN A 242 13.80 2.44 -4.23
CA ASN A 242 12.87 3.35 -3.59
C ASN A 242 13.10 3.40 -2.09
N ILE A 243 13.51 2.29 -1.48
CA ILE A 243 13.89 2.25 -0.07
C ILE A 243 15.25 2.94 0.17
N GLU A 244 16.24 2.74 -0.70
CA GLU A 244 17.58 3.38 -0.56
C GLU A 244 17.57 4.91 -0.75
N LEU A 245 16.59 5.44 -1.50
CA LEU A 245 16.52 6.85 -1.92
C LEU A 245 15.45 7.68 -1.18
N ALA A 246 14.64 7.04 -0.34
CA ALA A 246 13.64 7.71 0.48
C ALA A 246 14.26 8.42 1.69
#